data_AF-A7T7E4-F1
#
_entry.id   AF-A7T7E4-F1
#
_cell.length_a   1.000
_cell.length_b   1.000
_cell.length_c   1.000
_cell.angle_alpha   90.00
_cell.angle_beta   90.00
_cell.angle_gamma   90.00
#
_symmetry.space_group_name_H-M   'P 1'
#
loop_
_entity.id
_entity.type
_entity.pdbx_description
1 polymer ?
#
loop_
_entity_poly.entity_id
_entity_poly.type
_entity_poly.pdbx_seq_one_letter_code
_entity_poly.pdbx_strand_id
1 'polypeptide(L)'
;EFLPQRSDDGYIEVLALTSATLATTRVGGHGERLAQCRDVIMTTSKSIPMQVDGEPCRLQPSRIRISVRNQADMIQKVKVSNNK
;
A
#
# COMPACT_ATOMS: atom_id res chain seq x y z
N GLU A 1 -14.00 10.97 -3.51
CA GLU A 1 -12.66 11.59 -3.46
C GLU A 1 -11.84 10.87 -2.39
N PHE A 2 -10.53 10.75 -2.57
CA PHE A 2 -9.69 10.02 -1.62
C PHE A 2 -9.27 10.90 -0.44
N LEU A 3 -9.23 10.34 0.75
CA LEU A 3 -8.68 11.02 1.93
C LEU A 3 -7.14 11.11 1.84
N PRO A 4 -6.52 12.02 2.63
CA PRO A 4 -5.06 12.04 2.80
C PRO A 4 -4.54 10.66 3.25
N GLN A 5 -3.42 10.24 2.68
CA GLN A 5 -2.81 8.94 3.02
C GLN A 5 -2.26 8.97 4.43
N ARG A 6 -2.67 8.00 5.24
CA ARG A 6 -2.24 7.85 6.63
C ARG A 6 -2.10 6.37 6.95
N SER A 7 -1.16 6.05 7.84
CA SER A 7 -0.95 4.68 8.32
C SER A 7 -1.79 4.34 9.56
N ASP A 8 -2.42 5.34 10.19
CA ASP A 8 -3.11 5.26 11.47
C ASP A 8 -4.64 5.45 11.37
N ASP A 9 -5.19 5.58 10.16
CA ASP A 9 -6.64 5.78 9.95
C ASP A 9 -7.42 4.48 9.69
N GLY A 10 -6.68 3.37 9.57
CA GLY A 10 -7.19 2.03 9.30
C GLY A 10 -7.69 1.83 7.87
N TYR A 11 -7.28 2.69 6.92
CA TYR A 11 -7.49 2.48 5.49
C TYR A 11 -6.27 1.82 4.84
N ILE A 12 -6.57 1.04 3.80
CA ILE A 12 -5.62 0.42 2.88
C ILE A 12 -5.67 1.23 1.59
N GLU A 13 -4.51 1.71 1.16
CA GLU A 13 -4.32 2.36 -0.14
C GLU A 13 -4.06 1.30 -1.21
N VAL A 14 -4.87 1.30 -2.27
CA VAL A 14 -4.67 0.43 -3.43
C VAL A 14 -4.13 1.28 -4.58
N LEU A 15 -2.87 1.03 -4.95
CA LEU A 15 -2.15 1.77 -5.99
C LEU A 15 -1.85 0.88 -7.19
N ALA A 16 -2.07 1.41 -8.40
CA ALA A 16 -1.55 0.84 -9.63
C ALA A 16 -0.21 1.48 -10.00
N LEU A 17 0.72 0.64 -10.45
CA LEU A 17 2.01 1.06 -10.94
C LEU A 17 2.22 0.51 -12.36
N THR A 18 2.44 1.40 -13.31
CA THR A 18 3.03 1.07 -14.61
C THR A 18 4.54 0.93 -14.46
N SER A 19 5.23 0.38 -15.46
CA SER A 19 6.70 0.33 -15.46
C SER A 19 7.33 1.73 -15.28
N ALA A 20 6.72 2.76 -15.87
CA ALA A 20 7.17 4.14 -15.73
C ALA A 20 6.98 4.68 -14.31
N THR A 21 5.80 4.51 -13.71
CA THR A 21 5.52 5.00 -12.34
C THR A 21 6.26 4.19 -11.27
N LEU A 22 6.52 2.91 -11.54
CA LEU A 22 7.37 2.08 -10.69
C LEU A 22 8.80 2.62 -10.65
N ALA A 23 9.36 3.00 -11.82
CA ALA A 23 10.71 3.56 -11.90
C ALA A 23 10.85 4.91 -11.18
N THR A 24 9.84 5.78 -11.28
CA THR A 24 9.86 7.11 -10.64
C THR A 24 9.60 7.08 -9.15
N THR A 25 9.10 5.98 -8.58
CA THR A 25 8.82 5.85 -7.13
C THR A 25 10.07 6.12 -6.28
N ARG A 26 11.28 5.81 -6.79
CA ARG A 26 12.55 6.06 -6.08
C ARG A 26 12.94 7.54 -5.97
N VAL A 27 12.38 8.39 -6.83
CA VAL A 27 12.68 9.84 -6.88
C VAL A 27 11.48 10.70 -6.44
N GLY A 28 10.52 10.10 -5.73
CA GLY A 28 9.34 10.81 -5.22
C GLY A 28 8.12 10.78 -6.13
N GLY A 29 8.14 9.99 -7.22
CA GLY A 29 6.94 9.68 -7.98
C GLY A 29 5.94 8.85 -7.17
N HIS A 30 4.67 8.88 -7.57
CA HIS A 30 3.59 8.10 -6.97
C HIS A 30 2.84 7.29 -8.03
N GLY A 31 2.20 6.20 -7.59
CA GLY A 31 1.32 5.41 -8.43
C GLY A 31 -0.05 6.05 -8.61
N GLU A 32 -0.84 5.45 -9.51
CA GLU A 32 -2.24 5.81 -9.68
C GLU A 32 -3.06 5.26 -8.51
N ARG A 33 -3.85 6.10 -7.84
CA ARG A 33 -4.71 5.68 -6.73
C ARG A 33 -5.99 5.05 -7.30
N LEU A 34 -6.17 3.75 -7.07
CA LEU A 34 -7.33 3.01 -7.54
C LEU A 34 -8.45 2.95 -6.50
N ALA A 35 -8.11 2.72 -5.24
CA ALA A 35 -9.08 2.58 -4.16
C ALA A 35 -8.46 2.94 -2.80
N GLN A 36 -9.33 3.30 -1.85
CA GLN A 36 -9.01 3.48 -0.44
C GLN A 36 -10.13 2.79 0.35
N CYS A 37 -9.81 1.76 1.13
CA CYS A 37 -10.83 0.92 1.78
C CYS A 37 -10.28 0.18 3.01
N ARG A 38 -11.14 -0.47 3.81
CA ARG A 38 -10.72 -1.20 5.03
C ARG A 38 -10.52 -2.71 4.81
N ASP A 39 -11.05 -3.23 3.71
CA ASP A 39 -11.01 -4.65 3.35
C ASP A 39 -10.85 -4.77 1.83
N VAL A 40 -9.85 -5.53 1.39
CA VAL A 40 -9.55 -5.75 -0.03
C VAL A 40 -9.61 -7.24 -0.33
N ILE A 41 -10.33 -7.61 -1.39
CA ILE A 41 -10.25 -8.95 -1.97
C ILE A 41 -9.56 -8.83 -3.33
N MET A 42 -8.36 -9.40 -3.44
CA MET A 42 -7.58 -9.44 -4.67
C MET A 42 -7.53 -10.87 -5.20
N THR A 43 -7.76 -11.04 -6.51
CA THR A 43 -7.66 -12.35 -7.17
C THR A 43 -6.55 -12.31 -8.22
N THR A 44 -5.64 -13.26 -8.15
CA THR A 44 -4.57 -13.47 -9.13
C THR A 44 -4.86 -14.76 -9.90
N SER A 45 -4.80 -14.69 -11.23
CA SER A 45 -5.06 -15.85 -12.11
C SER A 45 -3.78 -16.56 -12.58
N LYS A 46 -2.62 -16.01 -12.25
CA LYS A 46 -1.29 -16.52 -12.62
C LYS A 46 -0.38 -16.45 -11.41
N SER A 47 0.71 -17.24 -11.45
CA SER A 47 1.77 -17.07 -10.47
C SER A 47 2.50 -15.76 -10.70
N ILE A 48 2.62 -14.93 -9.65
CA ILE A 48 3.26 -13.61 -9.71
C ILE A 48 4.35 -13.49 -8.63
N PRO A 49 5.44 -12.75 -8.91
CA PRO A 49 6.33 -12.30 -7.84
C PRO A 49 5.59 -11.30 -6.95
N MET A 50 5.74 -11.45 -5.64
CA MET A 50 5.15 -10.59 -4.63
C MET A 50 6.21 -10.30 -3.55
N GLN A 51 6.05 -9.20 -2.83
CA GLN A 51 6.84 -8.89 -1.65
C GLN A 51 5.87 -8.61 -0.49
N VAL A 52 6.07 -9.28 0.64
CA VAL A 52 5.28 -9.11 1.86
C VAL A 52 6.25 -8.72 2.96
N ASP A 53 6.00 -7.61 3.66
CA ASP A 53 6.83 -7.07 4.76
C ASP A 53 8.33 -6.86 4.48
N GLY A 54 8.76 -7.04 3.23
CA GLY A 54 10.15 -6.95 2.81
C GLY A 54 10.65 -8.23 2.13
N GLU A 55 10.05 -9.37 2.45
CA GLU A 55 10.43 -10.68 1.97
C GLU A 55 9.85 -10.97 0.58
N PRO A 56 10.69 -11.34 -0.41
CA PRO A 56 10.20 -11.77 -1.71
C PRO A 56 9.54 -13.15 -1.61
N CYS A 57 8.40 -13.31 -2.27
CA CYS A 57 7.72 -14.58 -2.38
C CYS A 57 7.13 -14.78 -3.78
N ARG A 58 6.84 -16.05 -4.11
CA ARG A 58 6.14 -16.39 -5.35
C ARG A 58 4.71 -16.79 -5.02
N LEU A 59 3.76 -15.92 -5.32
CA LEU A 59 2.36 -16.17 -5.10
C LEU A 59 1.83 -17.06 -6.24
N GLN A 60 1.17 -18.17 -5.91
CA GLN A 60 0.41 -18.98 -6.88
C GLN A 60 -0.94 -18.30 -7.21
N PRO A 61 -1.67 -18.69 -8.27
CA PRO A 61 -3.04 -18.21 -8.48
C PRO A 61 -3.86 -18.31 -7.19
N SER A 62 -4.34 -17.18 -6.68
CA SER A 62 -4.87 -17.08 -5.33
C SER A 62 -5.96 -16.02 -5.22
N ARG A 63 -6.83 -16.18 -4.21
CA ARG A 63 -7.73 -15.13 -3.75
C ARG A 63 -7.28 -14.68 -2.37
N ILE A 64 -6.74 -13.48 -2.28
CA ILE A 64 -6.18 -12.91 -1.06
C ILE A 64 -7.17 -11.90 -0.48
N ARG A 65 -7.42 -11.99 0.82
CA ARG A 65 -8.12 -10.97 1.58
C ARG A 65 -7.12 -10.21 2.44
N ILE A 66 -7.04 -8.90 2.26
CA ILE A 66 -6.18 -8.00 3.03
C ILE A 66 -7.09 -7.13 3.90
N SER A 67 -6.85 -7.16 5.20
CA SER A 67 -7.63 -6.42 6.19
C SER A 67 -6.71 -6.00 7.33
N VAL A 68 -6.98 -4.85 7.93
CA VAL A 68 -6.23 -4.36 9.10
C VAL A 68 -6.53 -5.27 10.30
N ARG A 69 -5.52 -5.94 10.84
CA ARG A 69 -5.59 -6.82 12.03
C ARG A 69 -4.36 -6.60 12.91
N ASN A 70 -4.42 -7.07 14.16
CA ASN A 70 -3.28 -7.11 15.08
C ASN A 70 -2.50 -5.79 15.17
N GLN A 71 -3.22 -4.68 15.34
CA GLN A 71 -2.61 -3.36 15.44
C GLN A 71 -1.79 -3.24 16.71
N ALA A 72 -0.73 -2.45 16.64
CA ALA A 72 0.16 -2.13 17.74
C ALA A 72 0.39 -0.61 17.79
N ASP A 73 0.61 -0.09 18.99
CA ASP A 73 0.98 1.31 19.17
C ASP A 73 2.42 1.52 18.71
N MET A 74 2.59 2.47 17.78
CA MET A 74 3.89 2.79 17.18
C MET A 74 4.31 4.20 17.56
N ILE A 75 5.58 4.37 17.94
CA ILE A 75 6.17 5.70 18.15
C ILE A 75 6.45 6.31 16.78
N GLN A 76 5.80 7.43 16.46
CA GLN A 76 6.02 8.17 15.22
C GLN A 76 6.71 9.52 15.48
N LYS A 77 7.74 9.83 14.69
CA LYS A 77 8.29 11.19 14.63
C LYS A 77 7.31 12.10 13.87
N VAL A 78 6.66 13.01 14.59
CA VAL A 78 5.76 14.00 13.97
C VAL A 78 6.58 15.02 13.19
N LYS A 79 6.21 15.29 11.93
CA LYS A 79 6.76 16.45 11.20
C LYS A 79 6.13 17.71 11.80
N VAL A 80 6.93 18.52 12.49
CA VAL A 80 6.51 19.86 12.91
C VAL A 80 6.42 20.72 11.65
N SER A 81 5.21 21.12 11.25
CA SER A 81 5.03 22.15 10.23
C SER A 81 5.42 23.49 10.86
N ASN A 82 6.61 24.01 10.52
CA ASN A 82 6.93 25.41 10.80
C ASN A 82 6.08 26.28 9.87
N ASN A 83 4.88 26.64 10.31
CA ASN A 83 4.15 27.76 9.72
C ASN A 83 4.90 29.04 10.11
N LYS A 84 5.74 29.53 9.20
CA LYS A 84 6.10 30.95 9.14
C LYS A 84 5.06 31.69 8.31
#